data_AF-A0A9E3FSN0-F1
#
_entry.id   AF-A0A9E3FSN0-F1
#
_cell.length_a   1.000
_cell.length_b   1.000
_cell.length_c   1.000
_cell.angle_alpha   90.00
_cell.angle_beta   90.00
_cell.angle_gamma   90.00
#
_symmetry.space_group_name_H-M   'P 1'
#
loop_
_entity.id
_entity.type
_entity.pdbx_description
1 polymer ?
#
loop_
_entity_poly.entity_id
_entity_poly.type
_entity_poly.pdbx_seq_one_letter_code
_entity_poly.pdbx_strand_id
1 'polypeptide(L)'
;MPALARRHEIVYRFFTTPEARAQIERSRLFARLVDTCAVEFLTPLGQKKPDVSWHVHWFHRSAAEAKAAGAMAVFVPPDTLWTEGAFERIGDVLAAGSKGVACPFVLVVSETLVPDARTRFFDEPTGTIAVPPAQMWSLVHRHVHPLQALAIPGGPHARPAFELHWPVGRDGMISRYAVRELAAFDPARCPISFLWNADGPEDLEGIHFVTDSDEMLMLSVDPLTKYFVNYIVDHSCDGFDLARTTRHPLNETRQTRVFARRSVDIHGPGRRSRDWNRTEAKAVAAARDLRVGRAAMLLHESLTANGAGIMAGLMSIALLDTHLARRWRAEPPLSVIVPIDAAFSAVLRASSLALAGPGRARDLVEVLLDHVVVGRLAAGASAATLGGITVERRVDGEAERINQAAVKAGPIELEQLELYLVDTVLSPRLAAEAATAIPARAKGVGGLLSALSRRIGRSVPR
;
A
#
# COMPACT_ATOMS: atom_id res chain seq x y z
N MET A 1 -25.50 15.68 -4.75
CA MET A 1 -25.37 16.99 -5.43
C MET A 1 -26.18 18.11 -4.81
N PRO A 2 -27.53 18.09 -4.70
CA PRO A 2 -28.29 19.29 -4.28
C PRO A 2 -27.86 19.86 -2.92
N ALA A 3 -27.53 19.01 -1.96
CA ALA A 3 -27.08 19.44 -0.64
C ALA A 3 -25.71 20.14 -0.64
N LEU A 4 -24.78 19.67 -1.48
CA LEU A 4 -23.49 20.32 -1.69
C LEU A 4 -23.67 21.69 -2.38
N ALA A 5 -24.56 21.78 -3.37
CA ALA A 5 -24.84 23.02 -4.12
C ALA A 5 -25.48 24.12 -3.27
N ARG A 6 -26.20 23.77 -2.18
CA ARG A 6 -26.73 24.75 -1.22
C ARG A 6 -25.65 25.46 -0.41
N ARG A 7 -24.42 24.94 -0.38
CA ARG A 7 -23.33 25.37 0.52
C ARG A 7 -22.06 25.80 -0.21
N HIS A 8 -21.93 25.40 -1.49
CA HIS A 8 -20.76 25.66 -2.32
C HIS A 8 -21.18 25.95 -3.76
N GLU A 9 -20.45 26.84 -4.42
CA GLU A 9 -20.51 26.97 -5.89
C GLU A 9 -19.95 25.69 -6.53
N ILE A 10 -20.63 25.19 -7.58
CA ILE A 10 -20.27 23.94 -8.24
C ILE A 10 -20.30 24.13 -9.76
N VAL A 11 -19.25 23.66 -10.41
CA VAL A 11 -19.19 23.42 -11.86
C VAL A 11 -19.04 21.91 -12.08
N TYR A 12 -20.08 21.25 -12.59
CA TYR A 12 -20.03 19.82 -12.93
C TYR A 12 -19.53 19.63 -14.36
N ARG A 13 -18.43 18.89 -14.54
CA ARG A 13 -17.71 18.83 -15.83
C ARG A 13 -17.75 17.42 -16.41
N PHE A 14 -18.42 17.26 -17.54
CA PHE A 14 -18.51 15.99 -18.26
C PHE A 14 -17.40 15.87 -19.30
N PHE A 15 -16.46 14.96 -19.10
CA PHE A 15 -15.54 14.51 -20.15
C PHE A 15 -16.19 13.36 -20.92
N THR A 16 -16.56 13.60 -22.18
CA THR A 16 -17.44 12.68 -22.94
C THR A 16 -17.31 12.82 -24.45
N THR A 17 -18.07 12.05 -25.23
CA THR A 17 -18.19 12.24 -26.71
C THR A 17 -19.42 13.09 -27.05
N PRO A 18 -19.48 13.73 -28.24
CA PRO A 18 -20.69 14.45 -28.68
C PRO A 18 -21.95 13.58 -28.71
N GLU A 19 -21.84 12.31 -29.11
CA GLU A 19 -22.94 11.33 -29.06
C GLU A 19 -23.46 11.13 -27.63
N ALA A 20 -22.55 10.85 -26.68
CA ALA A 20 -22.92 10.61 -25.28
C ALA A 20 -23.42 11.90 -24.59
N ARG A 21 -22.90 13.08 -24.95
CA ARG A 21 -23.47 14.37 -24.55
C ARG A 21 -24.95 14.48 -24.95
N ALA A 22 -25.28 14.21 -26.21
CA ALA A 22 -26.66 14.25 -26.68
C ALA A 22 -27.57 13.20 -26.02
N GLN A 23 -27.02 12.11 -25.48
CA GLN A 23 -27.77 11.18 -24.63
C GLN A 23 -27.99 11.74 -23.22
N ILE A 24 -26.96 12.32 -22.59
CA ILE A 24 -27.02 12.93 -21.25
C ILE A 24 -28.04 14.08 -21.24
N GLU A 25 -27.97 15.00 -22.20
CA GLU A 25 -28.84 16.19 -22.31
C GLU A 25 -30.33 15.84 -22.45
N ARG A 26 -30.66 14.65 -22.97
CA ARG A 26 -32.05 14.15 -23.06
C ARG A 26 -32.59 13.54 -21.77
N SER A 27 -31.76 13.39 -20.73
CA SER A 27 -32.18 12.75 -19.47
C SER A 27 -32.86 13.74 -18.51
N ARG A 28 -33.92 13.29 -17.82
CA ARG A 28 -34.57 14.07 -16.75
C ARG A 28 -33.61 14.42 -15.60
N LEU A 29 -32.61 13.57 -15.36
CA LEU A 29 -31.57 13.80 -14.34
C LEU A 29 -30.62 14.93 -14.72
N PHE A 30 -30.31 15.11 -16.01
CA PHE A 30 -29.50 16.23 -16.47
C PHE A 30 -30.23 17.57 -16.31
N ALA A 31 -31.53 17.65 -16.64
CA ALA A 31 -32.31 18.86 -16.39
C ALA A 31 -32.23 19.29 -14.91
N ARG A 32 -32.47 18.35 -13.98
CA ARG A 32 -32.33 18.58 -12.54
C ARG A 32 -30.91 18.95 -12.10
N LEU A 33 -29.88 18.49 -12.81
CA LEU A 33 -28.47 18.84 -12.52
C LEU A 33 -28.18 20.29 -12.92
N VAL A 34 -28.67 20.73 -14.09
CA VAL A 34 -28.54 22.12 -14.55
C VAL A 34 -29.31 23.10 -13.64
N ASP A 35 -30.48 22.68 -13.12
CA ASP A 35 -31.21 23.44 -12.09
C ASP A 35 -30.46 23.51 -10.73
N THR A 36 -29.45 22.64 -10.53
CA THR A 36 -28.70 22.52 -9.26
C THR A 36 -27.35 23.23 -9.30
N CYS A 37 -26.64 23.21 -10.43
CA CYS A 37 -25.28 23.75 -10.56
C CYS A 37 -24.91 24.05 -12.01
N ALA A 38 -23.84 24.84 -12.21
CA ALA A 38 -23.28 25.04 -13.55
C ALA A 38 -22.77 23.72 -14.13
N VAL A 39 -22.90 23.53 -15.44
CA VAL A 39 -22.50 22.30 -16.14
C VAL A 39 -21.67 22.62 -17.38
N GLU A 40 -20.54 21.94 -17.53
CA GLU A 40 -19.68 22.01 -18.72
C GLU A 40 -19.57 20.65 -19.42
N PHE A 41 -19.49 20.68 -20.75
CA PHE A 41 -19.14 19.51 -21.57
C PHE A 41 -17.79 19.71 -22.23
N LEU A 42 -16.91 18.73 -22.05
CA LEU A 42 -15.57 18.66 -22.63
C LEU A 42 -15.51 17.43 -23.53
N THR A 43 -15.33 17.64 -24.84
CA THR A 43 -15.22 16.56 -25.84
C THR A 43 -13.83 16.51 -26.47
N PRO A 44 -12.75 16.30 -25.68
CA PRO A 44 -11.36 16.48 -26.14
C PRO A 44 -10.92 15.51 -27.25
N LEU A 45 -11.64 14.40 -27.44
CA LEU A 45 -11.36 13.39 -28.46
C LEU A 45 -12.40 13.41 -29.62
N GLY A 46 -13.31 14.38 -29.63
CA GLY A 46 -14.44 14.42 -30.57
C GLY A 46 -15.26 13.12 -30.49
N GLN A 47 -15.50 12.49 -31.64
CA GLN A 47 -16.28 11.24 -31.72
C GLN A 47 -15.51 9.98 -31.28
N LYS A 48 -14.19 10.06 -31.05
CA LYS A 48 -13.41 8.89 -30.65
C LYS A 48 -13.77 8.50 -29.21
N LYS A 49 -14.23 7.26 -29.02
CA LYS A 49 -14.46 6.70 -27.67
C LYS A 49 -13.12 6.67 -26.89
N PRO A 50 -13.08 7.19 -25.66
CA PRO A 50 -11.89 7.15 -24.82
C PRO A 50 -11.56 5.71 -24.44
N ASP A 51 -10.28 5.37 -24.44
CA ASP A 51 -9.77 4.25 -23.65
C ASP A 51 -9.71 4.63 -22.16
N VAL A 52 -9.75 3.66 -21.25
CA VAL A 52 -9.71 3.88 -19.79
C VAL A 52 -8.48 4.68 -19.33
N SER A 53 -7.35 4.59 -20.04
CA SER A 53 -6.15 5.39 -19.77
C SER A 53 -6.37 6.90 -19.85
N TRP A 54 -7.37 7.38 -20.60
CA TRP A 54 -7.69 8.80 -20.70
C TRP A 54 -8.23 9.41 -19.41
N HIS A 55 -8.77 8.60 -18.49
CA HIS A 55 -9.22 9.08 -17.18
C HIS A 55 -8.10 9.81 -16.45
N VAL A 56 -6.88 9.24 -16.43
CA VAL A 56 -5.70 9.86 -15.79
C VAL A 56 -5.41 11.25 -16.36
N HIS A 57 -5.40 11.39 -17.70
CA HIS A 57 -5.16 12.68 -18.35
C HIS A 57 -6.24 13.73 -18.02
N TRP A 58 -7.50 13.31 -17.92
CA TRP A 58 -8.61 14.19 -17.56
C TRP A 58 -8.60 14.58 -16.08
N PHE A 59 -8.17 13.68 -15.20
CA PHE A 59 -8.02 13.98 -13.78
C PHE A 59 -6.90 15.01 -13.55
N HIS A 60 -5.72 14.81 -14.16
CA HIS A 60 -4.62 15.79 -14.10
C HIS A 60 -5.01 17.16 -14.68
N ARG A 61 -5.73 17.18 -15.81
CA ARG A 61 -6.26 18.43 -16.37
C ARG A 61 -7.23 19.11 -15.40
N SER A 62 -8.16 18.37 -14.82
CA SER A 62 -9.14 18.90 -13.86
C SER A 62 -8.47 19.41 -12.58
N ALA A 63 -7.43 18.74 -12.09
CA ALA A 63 -6.62 19.19 -10.96
C ALA A 63 -5.94 20.54 -11.25
N ALA A 64 -5.30 20.67 -12.42
CA ALA A 64 -4.60 21.88 -12.80
C ALA A 64 -5.55 23.08 -12.99
N GLU A 65 -6.69 22.85 -13.66
CA GLU A 65 -7.71 23.89 -13.88
C GLU A 65 -8.41 24.28 -12.57
N ALA A 66 -8.74 23.33 -11.70
CA ALA A 66 -9.28 23.61 -10.36
C ALA A 66 -8.28 24.40 -9.49
N LYS A 67 -7.00 24.03 -9.50
CA LYS A 67 -5.93 24.76 -8.80
C LYS A 67 -5.82 26.21 -9.29
N ALA A 68 -5.89 26.44 -10.59
CA ALA A 68 -5.83 27.78 -11.18
C ALA A 68 -7.06 28.63 -10.79
N ALA A 69 -8.22 28.00 -10.61
CA ALA A 69 -9.45 28.64 -10.15
C ALA A 69 -9.55 28.81 -8.61
N GLY A 70 -8.58 28.30 -7.83
CA GLY A 70 -8.67 28.27 -6.37
C GLY A 70 -9.74 27.30 -5.84
N ALA A 71 -10.14 26.32 -6.65
CA ALA A 71 -11.24 25.40 -6.38
C ALA A 71 -10.76 24.02 -5.91
N MET A 72 -11.62 23.35 -5.15
CA MET A 72 -11.50 21.92 -4.82
C MET A 72 -11.93 21.09 -6.04
N ALA A 73 -11.34 19.91 -6.20
CA ALA A 73 -11.74 18.98 -7.25
C ALA A 73 -12.36 17.71 -6.64
N VAL A 74 -13.51 17.30 -7.16
CA VAL A 74 -14.24 16.07 -6.79
C VAL A 74 -14.32 15.18 -8.02
N PHE A 75 -13.95 13.92 -7.88
CA PHE A 75 -13.91 12.95 -8.97
C PHE A 75 -15.07 12.00 -8.87
N VAL A 76 -15.87 11.97 -9.92
CA VAL A 76 -17.03 11.09 -10.06
C VAL A 76 -16.77 10.20 -11.28
N PRO A 77 -16.13 9.03 -11.09
CA PRO A 77 -15.97 8.08 -12.18
C PRO A 77 -17.36 7.65 -12.71
N PRO A 78 -17.50 7.42 -14.02
CA PRO A 78 -18.72 6.82 -14.55
C PRO A 78 -18.95 5.44 -13.94
N ASP A 79 -20.19 4.94 -14.06
CA ASP A 79 -20.56 3.60 -13.61
C ASP A 79 -20.29 3.36 -12.11
N THR A 80 -20.51 4.39 -11.28
CA THR A 80 -20.39 4.31 -9.82
C THR A 80 -21.72 4.51 -9.10
N LEU A 81 -21.94 3.77 -8.01
CA LEU A 81 -23.02 4.00 -7.05
C LEU A 81 -22.41 4.47 -5.73
N TRP A 82 -22.97 5.52 -5.14
CA TRP A 82 -22.47 6.11 -3.90
C TRP A 82 -23.49 5.98 -2.78
N THR A 83 -23.04 5.82 -1.55
CA THR A 83 -23.88 5.98 -0.35
C THR A 83 -24.65 7.30 -0.41
N GLU A 84 -25.93 7.29 -0.03
CA GLU A 84 -26.71 8.52 0.12
C GLU A 84 -26.02 9.50 1.10
N GLY A 85 -25.98 10.79 0.74
CA GLY A 85 -25.29 11.82 1.54
C GLY A 85 -23.78 11.94 1.30
N ALA A 86 -23.12 10.99 0.62
CA ALA A 86 -21.66 10.99 0.41
C ALA A 86 -21.08 12.33 -0.08
N PHE A 87 -21.72 12.96 -1.07
CA PHE A 87 -21.26 14.24 -1.63
C PHE A 87 -21.45 15.43 -0.67
N GLU A 88 -22.45 15.42 0.21
CA GLU A 88 -22.59 16.44 1.26
C GLU A 88 -21.47 16.28 2.28
N ARG A 89 -21.20 15.04 2.69
CA ARG A 89 -20.11 14.70 3.61
C ARG A 89 -18.73 15.08 3.06
N ILE A 90 -18.48 14.93 1.75
CA ILE A 90 -17.27 15.45 1.09
C ILE A 90 -17.14 16.96 1.29
N GLY A 91 -18.22 17.72 1.10
CA GLY A 91 -18.25 19.16 1.32
C GLY A 91 -17.94 19.55 2.76
N ASP A 92 -18.60 18.92 3.72
CA ASP A 92 -18.35 19.13 5.16
C ASP A 92 -16.90 18.87 5.55
N VAL A 93 -16.32 17.76 5.08
CA VAL A 93 -14.94 17.36 5.39
C VAL A 93 -13.92 18.34 4.82
N LEU A 94 -14.09 18.78 3.56
CA LEU A 94 -13.20 19.78 2.96
C LEU A 94 -13.37 21.16 3.62
N ALA A 95 -14.59 21.56 3.95
CA ALA A 95 -14.88 22.81 4.66
C ALA A 95 -14.32 22.81 6.10
N ALA A 96 -14.24 21.65 6.76
CA ALA A 96 -13.57 21.46 8.04
C ALA A 96 -12.03 21.54 7.96
N GLY A 97 -11.47 21.70 6.75
CA GLY A 97 -10.05 21.97 6.53
C GLY A 97 -9.24 20.79 6.01
N SER A 98 -9.81 19.60 5.84
CA SER A 98 -9.11 18.47 5.19
C SER A 98 -8.69 18.85 3.77
N LYS A 99 -7.48 18.45 3.37
CA LYS A 99 -6.93 18.69 2.01
C LYS A 99 -7.32 17.60 1.00
N GLY A 100 -7.94 16.51 1.46
CA GLY A 100 -8.31 15.36 0.65
C GLY A 100 -9.26 14.41 1.35
N VAL A 101 -10.00 13.62 0.58
CA VAL A 101 -10.96 12.61 1.02
C VAL A 101 -10.66 11.28 0.34
N ALA A 102 -10.23 10.29 1.12
CA ALA A 102 -10.09 8.90 0.68
C ALA A 102 -11.36 8.12 1.05
N CYS A 103 -12.33 8.12 0.15
CA CYS A 103 -13.52 7.26 0.21
C CYS A 103 -13.15 5.82 -0.20
N PRO A 104 -13.56 4.76 0.51
CA PRO A 104 -13.34 3.36 0.08
C PRO A 104 -14.17 3.00 -1.15
N PHE A 105 -13.74 1.97 -1.89
CA PHE A 105 -14.57 1.38 -2.95
C PHE A 105 -14.65 -0.15 -2.88
N VAL A 106 -15.73 -0.70 -3.43
CA VAL A 106 -15.91 -2.14 -3.70
C VAL A 106 -16.37 -2.34 -5.15
N LEU A 107 -15.70 -3.20 -5.91
CA LEU A 107 -16.10 -3.62 -7.25
C LEU A 107 -17.28 -4.61 -7.17
N VAL A 108 -18.33 -4.36 -7.96
CA VAL A 108 -19.57 -5.14 -8.01
C VAL A 108 -20.00 -5.41 -9.45
N VAL A 109 -20.68 -6.53 -9.68
CA VAL A 109 -21.11 -7.00 -11.01
C VAL A 109 -22.35 -6.23 -11.49
N SER A 110 -22.19 -5.41 -12.52
CA SER A 110 -23.23 -4.53 -13.06
C SER A 110 -24.52 -5.27 -13.45
N GLU A 111 -24.37 -6.45 -14.06
CA GLU A 111 -25.43 -7.28 -14.63
C GLU A 111 -26.40 -7.81 -13.58
N THR A 112 -25.97 -7.88 -12.31
CA THR A 112 -26.80 -8.34 -11.19
C THR A 112 -27.15 -7.20 -10.23
N LEU A 113 -26.24 -6.25 -10.01
CA LEU A 113 -26.47 -5.12 -9.11
C LEU A 113 -27.46 -4.10 -9.66
N VAL A 114 -27.35 -3.72 -10.94
CA VAL A 114 -28.21 -2.67 -11.50
C VAL A 114 -29.69 -3.06 -11.47
N PRO A 115 -30.12 -4.27 -11.86
CA PRO A 115 -31.52 -4.70 -11.72
C PRO A 115 -32.00 -4.73 -10.26
N ASP A 116 -31.18 -5.21 -9.32
CA ASP A 116 -31.52 -5.31 -7.90
C ASP A 116 -31.68 -3.92 -7.25
N ALA A 117 -30.71 -3.03 -7.49
CA ALA A 117 -30.74 -1.66 -6.99
C ALA A 117 -31.91 -0.87 -7.58
N ARG A 118 -32.24 -1.07 -8.87
CA ARG A 118 -33.45 -0.49 -9.49
C ARG A 118 -34.74 -1.05 -8.89
N THR A 119 -34.77 -2.32 -8.49
CA THR A 119 -35.97 -2.94 -7.90
C THR A 119 -36.23 -2.45 -6.48
N ARG A 120 -35.17 -2.16 -5.70
CA ARG A 120 -35.25 -1.90 -4.25
C ARG A 120 -35.13 -0.43 -3.86
N PHE A 121 -34.45 0.38 -4.67
CA PHE A 121 -34.00 1.73 -4.29
C PHE A 121 -34.26 2.79 -5.37
N PHE A 122 -34.97 2.46 -6.46
CA PHE A 122 -35.38 3.44 -7.46
C PHE A 122 -36.57 4.25 -6.96
N ASP A 123 -36.39 5.55 -6.85
CA ASP A 123 -37.45 6.51 -6.56
C ASP A 123 -37.99 7.08 -7.89
N GLU A 124 -39.21 6.69 -8.26
CA GLU A 124 -39.85 7.08 -9.53
C GLU A 124 -40.08 8.60 -9.66
N PRO A 125 -40.58 9.34 -8.63
CA PRO A 125 -40.72 10.79 -8.66
C PRO A 125 -39.43 11.55 -9.01
N THR A 126 -38.29 11.18 -8.41
CA THR A 126 -37.00 11.83 -8.70
C THR A 126 -36.26 11.20 -9.89
N GLY A 127 -36.58 9.96 -10.25
CA GLY A 127 -35.86 9.14 -11.21
C GLY A 127 -34.48 8.70 -10.74
N THR A 128 -34.21 8.71 -9.43
CA THR A 128 -32.88 8.40 -8.86
C THR A 128 -32.83 7.02 -8.20
N ILE A 129 -31.62 6.53 -7.95
CA ILE A 129 -31.39 5.39 -7.05
C ILE A 129 -30.75 5.95 -5.79
N ALA A 130 -31.44 5.84 -4.65
CA ALA A 130 -30.98 6.32 -3.35
C ALA A 130 -30.78 5.13 -2.42
N VAL A 131 -29.52 4.78 -2.11
CA VAL A 131 -29.20 3.65 -1.24
C VAL A 131 -28.75 4.18 0.12
N PRO A 132 -29.52 3.92 1.20
CA PRO A 132 -29.12 4.29 2.55
C PRO A 132 -27.82 3.58 2.97
N PRO A 133 -26.97 4.20 3.81
CA PRO A 133 -25.69 3.61 4.22
C PRO A 133 -25.81 2.17 4.74
N ALA A 134 -26.73 1.93 5.69
CA ALA A 134 -27.00 0.61 6.28
C ALA A 134 -27.49 -0.46 5.28
N GLN A 135 -27.87 -0.08 4.05
CA GLN A 135 -28.27 -1.00 2.97
C GLN A 135 -27.13 -1.29 1.98
N MET A 136 -26.03 -0.53 1.98
CA MET A 136 -24.92 -0.69 1.03
C MET A 136 -24.28 -2.08 1.09
N TRP A 137 -24.09 -2.64 2.29
CA TRP A 137 -23.60 -4.00 2.45
C TRP A 137 -24.51 -5.07 1.83
N SER A 138 -25.83 -4.86 1.82
CA SER A 138 -26.77 -5.80 1.19
C SER A 138 -26.59 -5.89 -0.33
N LEU A 139 -26.08 -4.83 -0.96
CA LEU A 139 -25.68 -4.82 -2.36
C LEU A 139 -24.30 -5.47 -2.53
N VAL A 140 -23.31 -5.06 -1.73
CA VAL A 140 -21.94 -5.64 -1.75
C VAL A 140 -21.98 -7.17 -1.60
N HIS A 141 -22.59 -7.69 -0.54
CA HIS A 141 -22.56 -9.12 -0.21
C HIS A 141 -23.14 -10.03 -1.30
N ARG A 142 -24.10 -9.56 -2.11
CA ARG A 142 -24.76 -10.37 -3.16
C ARG A 142 -24.24 -10.12 -4.56
N HIS A 143 -23.53 -9.00 -4.79
CA HIS A 143 -23.07 -8.58 -6.11
C HIS A 143 -21.57 -8.33 -6.19
N VAL A 144 -20.79 -8.66 -5.15
CA VAL A 144 -19.32 -8.53 -5.13
C VAL A 144 -18.70 -9.16 -6.38
N HIS A 145 -17.86 -8.41 -7.07
CA HIS A 145 -17.21 -8.88 -8.28
C HIS A 145 -16.16 -9.95 -7.93
N PRO A 146 -16.02 -11.05 -8.68
CA PRO A 146 -15.03 -12.10 -8.38
C PRO A 146 -13.61 -11.57 -8.20
N LEU A 147 -13.18 -10.62 -9.06
CA LEU A 147 -11.90 -9.92 -8.92
C LEU A 147 -11.73 -9.15 -7.59
N GLN A 148 -12.81 -8.63 -6.98
CA GLN A 148 -12.71 -8.04 -5.63
C GLN A 148 -12.33 -9.13 -4.62
N ALA A 149 -12.98 -10.30 -4.71
CA ALA A 149 -12.72 -11.44 -3.83
C ALA A 149 -11.30 -12.03 -3.99
N LEU A 150 -10.62 -11.81 -5.13
CA LEU A 150 -9.21 -12.19 -5.32
C LEU A 150 -8.21 -11.39 -4.46
N ALA A 151 -8.65 -10.32 -3.80
CA ALA A 151 -7.88 -9.60 -2.78
C ALA A 151 -8.17 -10.10 -1.35
N ILE A 152 -8.78 -11.28 -1.18
CA ILE A 152 -8.91 -11.98 0.11
C ILE A 152 -7.68 -12.88 0.32
N PRO A 153 -6.87 -12.68 1.38
CA PRO A 153 -5.69 -13.51 1.62
C PRO A 153 -6.00 -14.99 1.84
N GLY A 154 -5.18 -15.87 1.26
CA GLY A 154 -5.34 -17.31 1.31
C GLY A 154 -6.25 -17.90 0.22
N GLY A 155 -6.72 -17.07 -0.73
CA GLY A 155 -7.39 -17.55 -1.93
C GLY A 155 -6.44 -18.30 -2.89
N PRO A 156 -6.95 -19.19 -3.75
CA PRO A 156 -6.13 -19.93 -4.72
C PRO A 156 -5.64 -19.07 -5.90
N HIS A 157 -6.24 -17.89 -6.09
CA HIS A 157 -6.04 -17.00 -7.21
C HIS A 157 -6.01 -15.54 -6.73
N ALA A 158 -5.36 -14.67 -7.49
CA ALA A 158 -5.07 -13.30 -7.10
C ALA A 158 -5.29 -12.31 -8.26
N ARG A 159 -5.04 -11.03 -7.97
CA ARG A 159 -4.88 -9.95 -8.95
C ARG A 159 -3.78 -8.99 -8.48
N PRO A 160 -3.29 -8.07 -9.32
CA PRO A 160 -2.66 -6.85 -8.83
C PRO A 160 -3.64 -6.13 -7.89
N ALA A 161 -3.30 -6.05 -6.61
CA ALA A 161 -4.16 -5.49 -5.58
C ALA A 161 -3.50 -4.27 -4.93
N PHE A 162 -4.32 -3.25 -4.67
CA PHE A 162 -3.98 -2.05 -3.90
C PHE A 162 -4.51 -2.14 -2.47
N GLU A 163 -5.23 -3.22 -2.19
CA GLU A 163 -6.00 -3.46 -0.99
C GLU A 163 -6.07 -4.95 -0.66
N LEU A 164 -6.49 -5.26 0.57
CA LEU A 164 -6.81 -6.61 1.01
C LEU A 164 -8.14 -6.60 1.79
N HIS A 165 -8.85 -7.73 1.74
CA HIS A 165 -10.17 -7.91 2.33
C HIS A 165 -10.23 -9.11 3.26
N TRP A 166 -11.00 -8.96 4.34
CA TRP A 166 -11.31 -10.04 5.26
C TRP A 166 -12.80 -10.05 5.60
N PRO A 167 -13.59 -10.98 5.01
CA PRO A 167 -14.99 -11.16 5.36
C PRO A 167 -15.19 -11.49 6.85
N VAL A 168 -16.24 -10.92 7.44
CA VAL A 168 -16.68 -11.16 8.82
C VAL A 168 -18.03 -11.87 8.78
N GLY A 169 -18.00 -13.18 8.54
CA GLY A 169 -19.22 -13.98 8.40
C GLY A 169 -20.10 -13.48 7.24
N ARG A 170 -21.36 -13.16 7.56
CA ARG A 170 -22.31 -12.48 6.64
C ARG A 170 -22.53 -11.00 6.98
N ASP A 171 -21.88 -10.51 8.03
CA ASP A 171 -22.24 -9.24 8.69
C ASP A 171 -21.46 -8.05 8.11
N GLY A 172 -20.30 -8.33 7.50
CA GLY A 172 -19.47 -7.32 6.87
C GLY A 172 -18.13 -7.85 6.37
N MET A 173 -17.22 -6.93 6.14
CA MET A 173 -15.87 -7.14 5.62
C MET A 173 -14.97 -6.03 6.14
N ILE A 174 -13.83 -6.40 6.72
CA ILE A 174 -12.75 -5.44 7.01
C ILE A 174 -11.91 -5.32 5.75
N SER A 175 -11.60 -4.10 5.34
CA SER A 175 -10.73 -3.82 4.19
C SER A 175 -9.56 -2.94 4.61
N ARG A 176 -8.39 -3.14 4.00
CA ARG A 176 -7.22 -2.26 4.16
C ARG A 176 -6.66 -1.91 2.80
N TYR A 177 -6.54 -0.63 2.52
CA TYR A 177 -6.03 -0.12 1.25
C TYR A 177 -4.64 0.47 1.51
N ALA A 178 -3.63 -0.01 0.80
CA ALA A 178 -2.28 0.55 0.90
C ALA A 178 -2.06 1.72 -0.07
N VAL A 179 -2.77 1.74 -1.20
CA VAL A 179 -2.75 2.85 -2.16
C VAL A 179 -4.20 3.31 -2.36
N ARG A 180 -4.42 4.63 -2.45
CA ARG A 180 -5.74 5.22 -2.73
C ARG A 180 -5.64 6.45 -3.62
N GLU A 181 -6.48 6.44 -4.64
CA GLU A 181 -7.06 7.62 -5.27
C GLU A 181 -7.83 8.47 -4.24
N LEU A 182 -7.77 9.79 -4.40
CA LEU A 182 -8.64 10.71 -3.64
C LEU A 182 -9.93 10.96 -4.42
N ALA A 183 -11.06 10.75 -3.75
CA ALA A 183 -12.39 11.04 -4.28
C ALA A 183 -12.65 12.55 -4.37
N ALA A 184 -12.05 13.33 -3.47
CA ALA A 184 -12.02 14.78 -3.54
C ALA A 184 -10.74 15.32 -2.89
N PHE A 185 -10.23 16.45 -3.35
CA PHE A 185 -9.03 17.07 -2.80
C PHE A 185 -8.83 18.54 -3.18
N ASP A 186 -7.94 19.20 -2.44
CA ASP A 186 -7.38 20.51 -2.74
C ASP A 186 -6.08 20.33 -3.56
N PRO A 187 -6.05 20.65 -4.87
CA PRO A 187 -4.85 20.51 -5.70
C PRO A 187 -3.77 21.58 -5.42
N ALA A 188 -4.05 22.61 -4.62
CA ALA A 188 -3.06 23.54 -4.11
C ALA A 188 -2.35 22.99 -2.86
N ARG A 189 -3.05 22.26 -1.98
CA ARG A 189 -2.52 21.73 -0.71
C ARG A 189 -2.10 20.26 -0.74
N CYS A 190 -2.62 19.46 -1.68
CA CYS A 190 -2.35 18.04 -1.77
C CYS A 190 -1.85 17.67 -3.19
N PRO A 191 -0.57 17.31 -3.37
CA PRO A 191 -0.11 16.76 -4.64
C PRO A 191 -0.63 15.32 -4.84
N ILE A 192 -0.47 14.85 -6.07
CA ILE A 192 -0.97 13.56 -6.57
C ILE A 192 0.09 12.91 -7.45
N SER A 193 0.15 11.57 -7.45
CA SER A 193 1.01 10.83 -8.37
C SER A 193 0.45 10.81 -9.80
N PHE A 194 1.21 10.25 -10.75
CA PHE A 194 0.70 10.04 -12.11
C PHE A 194 -0.61 9.25 -12.12
N LEU A 195 -0.72 8.17 -11.33
CA LEU A 195 -1.95 7.39 -11.20
C LEU A 195 -2.94 7.94 -10.16
N TRP A 196 -2.97 9.26 -9.97
CA TRP A 196 -3.97 9.94 -9.13
C TRP A 196 -3.93 9.61 -7.62
N ASN A 197 -2.88 8.91 -7.17
CA ASN A 197 -2.74 8.54 -5.77
C ASN A 197 -2.34 9.74 -4.92
N ALA A 198 -2.84 9.84 -3.70
CA ALA A 198 -2.44 10.90 -2.77
C ALA A 198 -0.93 10.89 -2.54
N ASP A 199 -0.28 12.05 -2.67
CA ASP A 199 1.19 12.14 -2.57
C ASP A 199 1.64 13.25 -1.59
N GLY A 200 2.94 13.55 -1.58
CA GLY A 200 3.58 14.55 -0.73
C GLY A 200 4.19 13.96 0.53
N PRO A 201 4.47 14.76 1.58
CA PRO A 201 4.91 14.24 2.87
C PRO A 201 3.81 13.39 3.51
N GLU A 202 4.18 12.43 4.36
CA GLU A 202 3.22 11.64 5.14
C GLU A 202 2.29 12.56 5.92
N ASP A 203 0.99 12.39 5.73
CA ASP A 203 -0.01 13.22 6.37
C ASP A 203 -1.08 12.34 7.02
N LEU A 204 -1.00 12.20 8.34
CA LEU A 204 -1.88 11.35 9.14
C LEU A 204 -3.27 11.97 9.38
N GLU A 205 -3.43 13.28 9.17
CA GLU A 205 -4.55 14.10 9.66
C GLU A 205 -5.18 15.00 8.59
N GLY A 206 -4.39 15.54 7.66
CA GLY A 206 -4.88 16.43 6.60
C GLY A 206 -5.72 15.71 5.54
N ILE A 207 -5.51 14.41 5.32
CA ILE A 207 -6.36 13.59 4.45
C ILE A 207 -7.39 12.86 5.30
N HIS A 208 -8.67 13.13 5.06
CA HIS A 208 -9.76 12.39 5.68
C HIS A 208 -9.88 11.00 5.07
N PHE A 209 -9.50 9.98 5.84
CA PHE A 209 -9.63 8.59 5.44
C PHE A 209 -10.89 8.01 6.05
N VAL A 210 -11.87 7.66 5.21
CA VAL A 210 -13.14 7.10 5.67
C VAL A 210 -12.92 5.66 6.15
N THR A 211 -13.13 5.41 7.43
CA THR A 211 -12.90 4.11 8.09
C THR A 211 -14.17 3.26 8.25
N ASP A 212 -15.32 3.76 7.81
CA ASP A 212 -16.63 3.16 8.11
C ASP A 212 -17.59 3.38 6.94
N SER A 213 -18.20 2.31 6.41
CA SER A 213 -19.08 2.39 5.24
C SER A 213 -20.37 3.17 5.48
N ASP A 214 -20.79 3.35 6.74
CA ASP A 214 -21.94 4.17 7.08
C ASP A 214 -21.68 5.67 6.85
N GLU A 215 -20.41 6.11 6.82
CA GLU A 215 -20.03 7.47 6.46
C GLU A 215 -19.96 7.65 4.94
N MET A 216 -19.25 6.75 4.24
CA MET A 216 -19.10 6.83 2.78
C MET A 216 -18.64 5.50 2.19
N LEU A 217 -19.27 5.08 1.10
CA LEU A 217 -18.81 3.97 0.27
C LEU A 217 -19.14 4.25 -1.20
N MET A 218 -18.17 3.98 -2.07
CA MET A 218 -18.39 3.91 -3.52
C MET A 218 -18.46 2.44 -3.97
N LEU A 219 -19.40 2.10 -4.83
CA LEU A 219 -19.40 0.84 -5.57
C LEU A 219 -18.97 1.13 -7.01
N SER A 220 -17.96 0.42 -7.51
CA SER A 220 -17.58 0.42 -8.93
C SER A 220 -18.43 -0.65 -9.63
N VAL A 221 -19.34 -0.23 -10.51
CA VAL A 221 -20.42 -1.06 -11.05
C VAL A 221 -20.06 -1.52 -12.45
N ASP A 222 -19.33 -2.62 -12.53
CA ASP A 222 -18.62 -3.01 -13.75
C ASP A 222 -19.14 -4.33 -14.36
N PRO A 223 -19.11 -4.48 -15.70
CA PRO A 223 -19.36 -5.74 -16.36
C PRO A 223 -18.42 -6.84 -15.86
N LEU A 224 -18.94 -8.05 -15.68
CA LEU A 224 -18.21 -9.22 -15.15
C LEU A 224 -16.89 -9.50 -15.90
N THR A 225 -16.85 -9.16 -17.18
CA THR A 225 -15.73 -9.42 -18.09
C THR A 225 -14.70 -8.29 -18.17
N LYS A 226 -15.00 -7.07 -17.66
CA LYS A 226 -14.22 -5.84 -17.94
C LYS A 226 -12.74 -5.94 -17.59
N TYR A 227 -12.42 -6.63 -16.50
CA TYR A 227 -11.07 -6.66 -15.92
C TYR A 227 -10.45 -8.07 -15.85
N PHE A 228 -10.94 -9.02 -16.66
CA PHE A 228 -10.46 -10.42 -16.63
C PHE A 228 -8.95 -10.56 -16.90
N VAL A 229 -8.35 -9.58 -17.61
CA VAL A 229 -6.90 -9.47 -17.84
C VAL A 229 -6.05 -9.35 -16.57
N ASN A 230 -6.66 -8.97 -15.44
CA ASN A 230 -5.98 -8.83 -14.15
C ASN A 230 -5.96 -10.12 -13.32
N TYR A 231 -6.49 -11.23 -13.85
CA TYR A 231 -6.58 -12.51 -13.14
C TYR A 231 -5.23 -13.23 -13.09
N ILE A 232 -4.77 -13.60 -11.89
CA ILE A 232 -3.54 -14.35 -11.65
C ILE A 232 -3.92 -15.74 -11.12
N VAL A 233 -3.52 -16.78 -11.87
CA VAL A 233 -3.77 -18.19 -11.56
C VAL A 233 -2.76 -18.68 -10.52
N ASP A 234 -3.14 -19.64 -9.69
CA ASP A 234 -2.32 -20.35 -8.69
C ASP A 234 -1.43 -19.47 -7.78
N HIS A 235 -1.93 -18.29 -7.41
CA HIS A 235 -1.25 -17.35 -6.52
C HIS A 235 -2.23 -16.77 -5.49
N SER A 236 -1.81 -16.63 -4.23
CA SER A 236 -2.61 -15.98 -3.17
C SER A 236 -2.10 -14.57 -2.97
N CYS A 237 -2.99 -13.57 -3.01
CA CYS A 237 -2.61 -12.21 -2.64
C CYS A 237 -2.30 -12.10 -1.13
N ASP A 238 -1.18 -11.47 -0.76
CA ASP A 238 -0.81 -11.23 0.64
C ASP A 238 -0.19 -9.84 0.91
N GLY A 239 0.37 -9.64 2.11
CA GLY A 239 1.03 -8.39 2.48
C GLY A 239 2.31 -8.10 1.68
N PHE A 240 3.06 -9.11 1.26
CA PHE A 240 4.25 -8.96 0.42
C PHE A 240 3.92 -8.65 -1.04
N ASP A 241 2.82 -9.19 -1.58
CA ASP A 241 2.28 -8.71 -2.86
C ASP A 241 1.91 -7.24 -2.81
N LEU A 242 1.20 -6.84 -1.76
CA LEU A 242 0.83 -5.45 -1.57
C LEU A 242 2.07 -4.55 -1.38
N ALA A 243 3.13 -5.07 -0.74
CA ALA A 243 4.43 -4.39 -0.68
C ALA A 243 5.04 -4.19 -2.07
N ARG A 244 5.04 -5.22 -2.91
CA ARG A 244 5.51 -5.15 -4.30
C ARG A 244 4.68 -4.16 -5.14
N THR A 245 3.35 -4.22 -5.07
CA THR A 245 2.47 -3.29 -5.79
C THR A 245 2.72 -1.85 -5.36
N THR A 246 2.88 -1.60 -4.05
CA THR A 246 3.11 -0.25 -3.52
C THR A 246 4.54 0.27 -3.77
N ARG A 247 5.51 -0.60 -4.06
CA ARG A 247 6.88 -0.26 -4.50
C ARG A 247 6.98 -0.02 -6.01
N HIS A 248 5.91 -0.25 -6.77
CA HIS A 248 5.91 0.05 -8.20
C HIS A 248 5.97 1.57 -8.44
N PRO A 249 6.82 2.09 -9.36
CA PRO A 249 7.06 3.54 -9.49
C PRO A 249 5.83 4.41 -9.76
N LEU A 250 4.75 3.85 -10.32
CA LEU A 250 3.49 4.59 -10.55
C LEU A 250 2.58 4.67 -9.31
N ASN A 251 2.79 3.77 -8.35
CA ASN A 251 1.99 3.62 -7.12
C ASN A 251 2.71 4.17 -5.89
N GLU A 252 4.04 4.26 -5.94
CA GLU A 252 4.86 4.66 -4.82
C GLU A 252 4.60 6.12 -4.43
N THR A 253 4.04 6.28 -3.24
CA THR A 253 3.75 7.57 -2.58
C THR A 253 4.07 7.41 -1.10
N ARG A 254 4.43 8.50 -0.41
CA ARG A 254 4.66 8.43 1.04
C ARG A 254 3.37 8.12 1.81
N GLN A 255 2.21 8.53 1.28
CA GLN A 255 0.89 8.26 1.88
C GLN A 255 0.57 6.76 1.98
N THR A 256 1.26 5.89 1.22
CA THR A 256 1.13 4.43 1.34
C THR A 256 1.22 3.96 2.79
N ARG A 257 2.18 4.51 3.55
CA ARG A 257 2.47 4.12 4.93
C ARG A 257 1.43 4.64 5.93
N VAL A 258 0.65 5.65 5.53
CA VAL A 258 -0.51 6.16 6.26
C VAL A 258 -1.73 5.28 6.00
N PHE A 259 -2.09 5.08 4.74
CA PHE A 259 -3.30 4.34 4.36
C PHE A 259 -3.23 2.87 4.81
N ALA A 260 -2.08 2.21 4.65
CA ALA A 260 -1.85 0.85 5.13
C ALA A 260 -2.19 0.64 6.63
N ARG A 261 -2.02 1.67 7.47
CA ARG A 261 -2.29 1.61 8.91
C ARG A 261 -3.79 1.68 9.22
N ARG A 262 -4.62 2.24 8.35
CA ARG A 262 -6.07 2.37 8.54
C ARG A 262 -6.82 1.13 8.04
N SER A 263 -7.89 0.74 8.74
CA SER A 263 -8.88 -0.22 8.29
C SER A 263 -10.18 0.49 7.92
N VAL A 264 -10.96 -0.13 7.04
CA VAL A 264 -12.31 0.27 6.66
C VAL A 264 -13.25 -0.87 7.01
N ASP A 265 -14.21 -0.61 7.88
CA ASP A 265 -15.28 -1.55 8.20
C ASP A 265 -16.43 -1.35 7.20
N ILE A 266 -16.70 -2.35 6.38
CA ILE A 266 -17.80 -2.36 5.40
C ILE A 266 -18.85 -3.35 5.90
N HIS A 267 -20.02 -2.89 6.35
CA HIS A 267 -20.93 -3.75 7.13
C HIS A 267 -22.42 -3.47 6.94
N GLY A 268 -23.23 -4.45 7.33
CA GLY A 268 -24.68 -4.28 7.56
C GLY A 268 -24.98 -3.87 9.01
N PRO A 269 -26.26 -3.81 9.40
CA PRO A 269 -26.65 -3.57 10.78
C PRO A 269 -26.24 -4.76 11.68
N GLY A 270 -25.21 -4.58 12.52
CA GLY A 270 -24.73 -5.63 13.44
C GLY A 270 -23.22 -5.61 13.81
N ARG A 271 -22.50 -4.51 13.59
CA ARG A 271 -21.04 -4.40 13.79
C ARG A 271 -20.59 -4.72 15.24
N ARG A 272 -19.32 -5.14 15.39
CA ARG A 272 -18.55 -5.28 16.66
C ARG A 272 -18.79 -6.55 17.49
N SER A 273 -19.09 -7.68 16.84
CA SER A 273 -19.00 -9.01 17.45
C SER A 273 -17.54 -9.42 17.78
N ARG A 274 -17.35 -10.54 18.51
CA ARG A 274 -16.00 -11.12 18.75
C ARG A 274 -15.25 -11.44 17.46
N ASP A 275 -15.95 -11.73 16.37
CA ASP A 275 -15.32 -12.09 15.10
C ASP A 275 -14.80 -10.88 14.34
N TRP A 276 -15.38 -9.68 14.52
CA TRP A 276 -14.77 -8.43 14.05
C TRP A 276 -13.37 -8.24 14.67
N ASN A 277 -13.24 -8.37 15.99
CA ASN A 277 -11.95 -8.23 16.67
C ASN A 277 -10.92 -9.28 16.21
N ARG A 278 -11.36 -10.52 15.98
CA ARG A 278 -10.49 -11.60 15.47
C ARG A 278 -10.04 -11.34 14.04
N THR A 279 -10.92 -10.78 13.22
CA THR A 279 -10.63 -10.47 11.82
C THR A 279 -9.75 -9.22 11.68
N GLU A 280 -9.97 -8.20 12.51
CA GLU A 280 -9.11 -7.01 12.57
C GLU A 280 -7.66 -7.39 12.94
N ALA A 281 -7.48 -8.34 13.86
CA ALA A 281 -6.14 -8.85 14.18
C ALA A 281 -5.42 -9.49 12.97
N LYS A 282 -6.15 -10.10 12.02
CA LYS A 282 -5.58 -10.59 10.76
C LYS A 282 -5.24 -9.44 9.82
N ALA A 283 -6.12 -8.45 9.72
CA ALA A 283 -5.92 -7.26 8.89
C ALA A 283 -4.69 -6.45 9.35
N VAL A 284 -4.53 -6.26 10.66
CA VAL A 284 -3.35 -5.63 11.28
C VAL A 284 -2.07 -6.43 11.02
N ALA A 285 -2.14 -7.77 11.05
CA ALA A 285 -0.98 -8.61 10.73
C ALA A 285 -0.53 -8.41 9.27
N ALA A 286 -1.46 -8.40 8.31
CA ALA A 286 -1.13 -8.12 6.90
C ALA A 286 -0.60 -6.69 6.69
N ALA A 287 -1.12 -5.68 7.39
CA ALA A 287 -0.59 -4.32 7.37
C ALA A 287 0.82 -4.20 7.95
N ARG A 288 1.21 -5.06 8.90
CA ARG A 288 2.60 -5.20 9.34
C ARG A 288 3.43 -5.89 8.25
N ASP A 289 2.95 -7.00 7.71
CA ASP A 289 3.70 -7.80 6.73
C ASP A 289 3.98 -6.99 5.44
N LEU A 290 3.04 -6.13 5.03
CA LEU A 290 3.23 -5.07 4.03
C LEU A 290 4.39 -4.11 4.36
N ARG A 291 4.42 -3.53 5.56
CA ARG A 291 5.49 -2.60 5.98
C ARG A 291 6.86 -3.31 6.02
N VAL A 292 6.89 -4.53 6.53
CA VAL A 292 8.09 -5.39 6.56
C VAL A 292 8.57 -5.70 5.14
N GLY A 293 7.67 -6.08 4.23
CA GLY A 293 7.99 -6.35 2.83
C GLY A 293 8.56 -5.12 2.12
N ARG A 294 7.95 -3.93 2.29
CA ARG A 294 8.47 -2.67 1.71
C ARG A 294 9.87 -2.34 2.21
N ALA A 295 10.05 -2.37 3.54
CA ALA A 295 11.33 -2.07 4.18
C ALA A 295 12.42 -3.06 3.75
N ALA A 296 12.07 -4.34 3.59
CA ALA A 296 12.96 -5.37 3.08
C ALA A 296 13.37 -5.17 1.62
N MET A 297 12.44 -4.79 0.74
CA MET A 297 12.73 -4.50 -0.68
C MET A 297 13.70 -3.33 -0.79
N LEU A 298 13.41 -2.21 -0.12
CA LEU A 298 14.30 -1.03 -0.05
C LEU A 298 15.69 -1.38 0.49
N LEU A 299 15.75 -2.14 1.58
CA LEU A 299 17.02 -2.58 2.17
C LEU A 299 17.80 -3.49 1.21
N HIS A 300 17.13 -4.43 0.53
CA HIS A 300 17.76 -5.33 -0.44
C HIS A 300 18.33 -4.59 -1.65
N GLU A 301 17.56 -3.65 -2.22
CA GLU A 301 17.98 -2.76 -3.30
C GLU A 301 19.22 -1.95 -2.90
N SER A 302 19.17 -1.28 -1.74
CA SER A 302 20.26 -0.43 -1.25
C SER A 302 21.51 -1.22 -0.87
N LEU A 303 21.39 -2.36 -0.20
CA LEU A 303 22.53 -3.22 0.15
C LEU A 303 23.23 -3.77 -1.10
N THR A 304 22.47 -4.17 -2.11
CA THR A 304 23.02 -4.67 -3.38
C THR A 304 23.78 -3.56 -4.11
N ALA A 305 23.21 -2.35 -4.18
CA ALA A 305 23.86 -1.19 -4.80
C ALA A 305 25.15 -0.75 -4.09
N ASN A 306 25.27 -0.99 -2.77
CA ASN A 306 26.40 -0.59 -1.94
C ASN A 306 27.37 -1.74 -1.59
N GLY A 307 27.38 -2.83 -2.37
CA GLY A 307 28.38 -3.90 -2.24
C GLY A 307 28.22 -4.77 -0.98
N ALA A 308 26.99 -4.99 -0.52
CA ALA A 308 26.60 -5.88 0.58
C ALA A 308 25.55 -6.91 0.15
N GLY A 309 25.67 -7.44 -1.08
CA GLY A 309 24.72 -8.35 -1.71
C GLY A 309 24.59 -9.70 -1.00
N ILE A 310 25.61 -10.18 -0.30
CA ILE A 310 25.54 -11.42 0.50
C ILE A 310 24.56 -11.23 1.67
N MET A 311 24.65 -10.10 2.36
CA MET A 311 23.74 -9.75 3.46
C MET A 311 22.32 -9.47 2.94
N ALA A 312 22.19 -8.82 1.77
CA ALA A 312 20.91 -8.63 1.10
C ALA A 312 20.20 -9.97 0.80
N GLY A 313 20.92 -10.98 0.31
CA GLY A 313 20.37 -12.31 0.04
C GLY A 313 20.06 -13.11 1.31
N LEU A 314 20.90 -13.01 2.36
CA LEU A 314 20.63 -13.64 3.66
C LEU A 314 19.39 -13.05 4.35
N MET A 315 19.19 -11.74 4.24
CA MET A 315 17.97 -11.06 4.70
C MET A 315 16.73 -11.58 3.96
N SER A 316 16.78 -11.72 2.63
CA SER A 316 15.67 -12.28 1.84
C SER A 316 15.30 -13.70 2.28
N ILE A 317 16.29 -14.59 2.50
CA ILE A 317 16.01 -15.92 3.08
C ILE A 317 15.39 -15.78 4.47
N ALA A 318 15.93 -14.92 5.33
CA ALA A 318 15.44 -14.82 6.70
C ALA A 318 13.97 -14.37 6.76
N LEU A 319 13.55 -13.48 5.86
CA LEU A 319 12.18 -12.99 5.80
C LEU A 319 11.20 -14.03 5.26
N LEU A 320 11.57 -14.76 4.20
CA LEU A 320 10.70 -15.74 3.53
C LEU A 320 10.68 -17.11 4.24
N ASP A 321 11.85 -17.63 4.63
CA ASP A 321 12.01 -19.02 5.10
C ASP A 321 12.07 -19.17 6.63
N THR A 322 11.97 -18.08 7.40
CA THR A 322 12.12 -18.14 8.87
C THR A 322 10.97 -17.47 9.61
N HIS A 323 11.19 -17.13 10.87
CA HIS A 323 10.25 -16.41 11.72
C HIS A 323 10.56 -14.91 11.81
N LEU A 324 11.57 -14.39 11.09
CA LEU A 324 12.00 -12.99 11.16
C LEU A 324 10.85 -12.02 10.84
N ALA A 325 10.18 -12.17 9.69
CA ALA A 325 9.06 -11.30 9.31
C ALA A 325 7.95 -11.27 10.37
N ARG A 326 7.61 -12.44 10.96
CA ARG A 326 6.61 -12.54 12.06
C ARG A 326 7.09 -11.93 13.38
N ARG A 327 8.41 -11.83 13.61
CA ARG A 327 9.04 -11.22 14.79
C ARG A 327 9.44 -9.76 14.60
N TRP A 328 9.43 -9.22 13.38
CA TRP A 328 9.64 -7.80 13.09
C TRP A 328 8.46 -6.98 13.64
N ARG A 329 8.51 -6.71 14.95
CA ARG A 329 7.48 -5.99 15.71
C ARG A 329 7.87 -4.57 16.09
N ALA A 330 9.14 -4.22 15.94
CA ALA A 330 9.59 -2.86 16.20
C ALA A 330 8.92 -1.91 15.20
N GLU A 331 8.13 -0.97 15.71
CA GLU A 331 7.76 0.23 14.96
C GLU A 331 9.06 1.01 14.73
N PRO A 332 9.42 1.36 13.47
CA PRO A 332 10.64 2.11 13.22
C PRO A 332 10.58 3.54 13.81
N PRO A 333 11.71 4.26 13.92
CA PRO A 333 12.96 4.04 13.18
C PRO A 333 13.82 2.85 13.64
N LEU A 334 14.61 2.30 12.72
CA LEU A 334 15.63 1.27 12.98
C LEU A 334 16.94 1.64 12.31
N SER A 335 18.07 1.55 13.01
CA SER A 335 19.40 1.59 12.38
C SER A 335 19.88 0.17 12.06
N VAL A 336 20.28 -0.07 10.80
CA VAL A 336 20.76 -1.36 10.30
C VAL A 336 22.23 -1.20 9.93
N ILE A 337 23.12 -1.95 10.57
CA ILE A 337 24.57 -1.80 10.43
C ILE A 337 25.12 -3.04 9.74
N VAL A 338 25.43 -2.96 8.45
CA VAL A 338 25.66 -4.14 7.61
C VAL A 338 27.11 -4.20 7.12
N PRO A 339 27.82 -5.33 7.32
CA PRO A 339 29.15 -5.51 6.76
C PRO A 339 29.09 -5.62 5.23
N ILE A 340 30.00 -4.93 4.54
CA ILE A 340 30.20 -5.07 3.09
C ILE A 340 30.66 -6.49 2.73
N ASP A 341 30.43 -6.90 1.47
CA ASP A 341 30.70 -8.26 0.99
C ASP A 341 32.16 -8.69 1.18
N ALA A 342 33.12 -7.75 1.11
CA ALA A 342 34.53 -8.04 1.37
C ALA A 342 34.77 -8.49 2.84
N ALA A 343 34.18 -7.78 3.80
CA ALA A 343 34.26 -8.08 5.22
C ALA A 343 33.54 -9.39 5.56
N PHE A 344 32.31 -9.53 5.08
CA PHE A 344 31.50 -10.72 5.34
C PHE A 344 32.08 -11.97 4.66
N SER A 345 32.64 -11.86 3.46
CA SER A 345 33.33 -12.96 2.76
C SER A 345 34.64 -13.39 3.42
N ALA A 346 35.31 -12.52 4.19
CA ALA A 346 36.47 -12.92 4.97
C ALA A 346 36.05 -13.84 6.13
N VAL A 347 35.04 -13.41 6.89
CA VAL A 347 34.48 -14.16 8.02
C VAL A 347 33.84 -15.48 7.55
N LEU A 348 33.07 -15.48 6.46
CA LEU A 348 32.47 -16.70 5.91
C LEU A 348 33.49 -17.72 5.39
N ARG A 349 34.64 -17.27 4.86
CA ARG A 349 35.70 -18.20 4.41
C ARG A 349 36.44 -18.85 5.57
N ALA A 350 36.50 -18.17 6.72
CA ALA A 350 37.04 -18.71 7.95
C ALA A 350 36.02 -19.62 8.68
N SER A 351 34.76 -19.20 8.79
CA SER A 351 33.72 -19.97 9.48
C SER A 351 33.28 -21.22 8.68
N SER A 352 32.84 -22.28 9.39
CA SER A 352 32.11 -23.39 8.77
C SER A 352 30.61 -23.10 8.57
N LEU A 353 30.15 -21.86 8.76
CA LEU A 353 28.74 -21.56 9.00
C LEU A 353 27.91 -21.45 7.73
N ALA A 354 27.20 -22.53 7.41
CA ALA A 354 26.22 -22.56 6.33
C ALA A 354 24.90 -21.85 6.72
N LEU A 355 24.93 -20.53 6.96
CA LEU A 355 23.75 -19.74 7.37
C LEU A 355 22.50 -19.94 6.50
N ALA A 356 22.70 -20.09 5.18
CA ALA A 356 21.63 -20.38 4.21
C ALA A 356 21.24 -21.88 4.13
N GLY A 357 21.73 -22.74 5.03
CA GLY A 357 21.52 -24.19 5.03
C GLY A 357 20.21 -24.65 5.72
N PRO A 358 19.79 -25.91 5.51
CA PRO A 358 18.69 -26.53 6.26
C PRO A 358 18.94 -26.49 7.77
N GLY A 359 17.90 -26.29 8.57
CA GLY A 359 17.99 -26.24 10.05
C GLY A 359 18.63 -24.95 10.63
N ARG A 360 19.39 -24.17 9.85
CA ARG A 360 20.13 -22.98 10.32
C ARG A 360 19.29 -21.70 10.46
N ALA A 361 17.96 -21.82 10.41
CA ALA A 361 17.02 -20.69 10.46
C ALA A 361 17.14 -19.86 11.75
N ARG A 362 17.45 -20.50 12.89
CA ARG A 362 17.65 -19.79 14.16
C ARG A 362 18.90 -18.92 14.13
N ASP A 363 20.02 -19.50 13.70
CA ASP A 363 21.33 -18.82 13.71
C ASP A 363 21.37 -17.68 12.69
N LEU A 364 20.73 -17.87 11.53
CA LEU A 364 20.51 -16.81 10.55
C LEU A 364 19.75 -15.62 11.17
N VAL A 365 18.68 -15.87 11.93
CA VAL A 365 17.95 -14.78 12.59
C VAL A 365 18.79 -14.13 13.67
N GLU A 366 19.46 -14.90 14.54
CA GLU A 366 20.30 -14.35 15.60
C GLU A 366 21.44 -13.48 15.02
N VAL A 367 22.13 -13.93 13.97
CA VAL A 367 23.15 -13.17 13.23
C VAL A 367 22.61 -11.91 12.56
N LEU A 368 21.36 -11.88 12.08
CA LEU A 368 20.78 -10.66 11.52
C LEU A 368 20.36 -9.66 12.61
N LEU A 369 19.85 -10.13 13.75
CA LEU A 369 19.48 -9.28 14.89
C LEU A 369 20.71 -8.63 15.55
N ASP A 370 21.88 -9.27 15.49
CA ASP A 370 23.18 -8.69 15.88
C ASP A 370 23.50 -7.37 15.15
N HIS A 371 22.87 -7.09 14.01
CA HIS A 371 23.13 -5.95 13.13
C HIS A 371 22.00 -4.90 13.10
N VAL A 372 20.99 -4.99 13.98
CA VAL A 372 19.82 -4.08 13.99
C VAL A 372 19.66 -3.41 15.34
N VAL A 373 19.61 -2.08 15.37
CA VAL A 373 19.31 -1.24 16.55
C VAL A 373 17.89 -0.69 16.43
N VAL A 374 17.19 -0.57 17.57
CA VAL A 374 15.90 0.14 17.64
C VAL A 374 16.14 1.63 17.90
N GLY A 375 15.54 2.49 17.09
CA GLY A 375 15.84 3.93 17.07
C GLY A 375 16.82 4.31 15.96
N ARG A 376 17.21 5.59 15.93
CA ARG A 376 18.31 6.13 15.10
C ARG A 376 19.60 6.14 15.92
N LEU A 377 20.75 5.96 15.27
CA LEU A 377 22.05 5.89 15.96
C LEU A 377 22.76 7.26 15.91
N ALA A 378 22.47 8.09 16.90
CA ALA A 378 23.10 9.41 17.04
C ALA A 378 24.62 9.29 17.27
N ALA A 379 25.38 10.29 16.80
CA ALA A 379 26.82 10.36 17.05
C ALA A 379 27.10 10.53 18.56
N GLY A 380 28.07 9.78 19.08
CA GLY A 380 28.39 9.71 20.51
C GLY A 380 27.41 8.88 21.35
N ALA A 381 26.37 8.30 20.74
CA ALA A 381 25.42 7.45 21.45
C ALA A 381 25.83 5.96 21.41
N SER A 382 25.59 5.28 22.54
CA SER A 382 25.63 3.83 22.65
C SER A 382 24.21 3.26 22.68
N ALA A 383 23.98 2.18 21.93
CA ALA A 383 22.70 1.47 21.88
C ALA A 383 22.91 -0.05 21.87
N ALA A 384 21.90 -0.81 22.28
CA ALA A 384 21.90 -2.26 22.14
C ALA A 384 21.26 -2.67 20.81
N THR A 385 21.88 -3.61 20.09
CA THR A 385 21.24 -4.30 18.96
C THR A 385 20.20 -5.29 19.46
N LEU A 386 19.29 -5.73 18.60
CA LEU A 386 18.29 -6.76 18.91
C LEU A 386 18.92 -8.14 19.23
N GLY A 387 20.19 -8.36 18.85
CA GLY A 387 21.00 -9.51 19.26
C GLY A 387 21.66 -9.34 20.65
N GLY A 388 21.59 -8.15 21.25
CA GLY A 388 22.17 -7.83 22.56
C GLY A 388 23.59 -7.26 22.54
N ILE A 389 24.13 -6.92 21.37
CA ILE A 389 25.46 -6.30 21.25
C ILE A 389 25.35 -4.82 21.55
N THR A 390 26.23 -4.27 22.39
CA THR A 390 26.35 -2.82 22.52
C THR A 390 27.14 -2.25 21.34
N VAL A 391 26.56 -1.29 20.64
CA VAL A 391 27.19 -0.53 19.55
C VAL A 391 27.26 0.94 19.92
N GLU A 392 28.41 1.55 19.69
CA GLU A 392 28.66 2.98 19.89
C GLU A 392 29.10 3.61 18.57
N ARG A 393 28.45 4.70 18.15
CA ARG A 393 28.82 5.44 16.95
C ARG A 393 29.73 6.61 17.30
N ARG A 394 30.93 6.63 16.73
CA ARG A 394 31.95 7.69 16.91
C ARG A 394 32.22 8.38 15.59
N VAL A 395 32.21 9.71 15.61
CA VAL A 395 32.50 10.58 14.45
C VAL A 395 33.67 11.47 14.85
N ASP A 396 34.74 11.46 14.07
CA ASP A 396 35.95 12.27 14.26
C ASP A 396 36.37 12.87 12.91
N GLY A 397 35.97 14.12 12.68
CA GLY A 397 36.07 14.76 11.36
C GLY A 397 35.29 13.98 10.30
N GLU A 398 35.96 13.56 9.22
CA GLU A 398 35.40 12.70 8.17
C GLU A 398 35.43 11.20 8.51
N ALA A 399 36.11 10.80 9.59
CA ALA A 399 36.23 9.40 9.99
C ALA A 399 35.06 8.99 10.91
N GLU A 400 34.21 8.10 10.42
CA GLU A 400 33.12 7.52 11.21
C GLU A 400 33.35 6.03 11.50
N ARG A 401 33.05 5.61 12.74
CA ARG A 401 33.17 4.22 13.21
C ARG A 401 31.96 3.82 14.02
N ILE A 402 31.61 2.53 13.94
CA ILE A 402 30.67 1.88 14.84
C ILE A 402 31.43 0.76 15.57
N ASN A 403 31.59 0.90 16.89
CA ASN A 403 32.59 0.17 17.66
C ASN A 403 33.98 0.28 16.99
N GLN A 404 34.56 -0.85 16.57
CA GLN A 404 35.84 -0.90 15.85
C GLN A 404 35.68 -0.91 14.33
N ALA A 405 34.47 -1.09 13.80
CA ALA A 405 34.21 -1.15 12.37
C ALA A 405 34.22 0.27 11.78
N ALA A 406 34.93 0.50 10.67
CA ALA A 406 34.87 1.79 9.99
C ALA A 406 33.66 1.83 9.06
N VAL A 407 32.90 2.93 9.12
CA VAL A 407 31.77 3.18 8.22
C VAL A 407 32.32 3.54 6.84
N LYS A 408 31.82 2.86 5.80
CA LYS A 408 32.20 3.07 4.39
C LYS A 408 31.15 3.82 3.60
N ALA A 409 29.90 3.72 4.02
CA ALA A 409 28.78 4.53 3.53
C ALA A 409 27.71 4.60 4.61
N GLY A 410 27.07 5.76 4.76
CA GLY A 410 25.98 5.97 5.72
C GLY A 410 26.07 7.33 6.43
N PRO A 411 25.00 7.74 7.13
CA PRO A 411 23.68 7.10 7.15
C PRO A 411 22.97 7.19 5.80
N ILE A 412 22.47 6.06 5.28
CA ILE A 412 21.58 6.01 4.12
C ILE A 412 20.14 5.93 4.64
N GLU A 413 19.37 6.98 4.42
CA GLU A 413 17.95 7.06 4.81
C GLU A 413 17.08 6.22 3.86
N LEU A 414 16.49 5.15 4.38
CA LEU A 414 15.61 4.24 3.64
C LEU A 414 14.24 4.20 4.30
N GLU A 415 13.39 5.16 3.94
CA GLU A 415 12.00 5.31 4.42
C GLU A 415 11.85 5.56 5.93
N GLN A 416 12.13 4.54 6.73
CA GLN A 416 12.02 4.48 8.19
C GLN A 416 13.18 3.66 8.78
N LEU A 417 14.16 3.29 7.94
CA LEU A 417 15.43 2.66 8.31
C LEU A 417 16.58 3.65 8.07
N GLU A 418 17.64 3.50 8.85
CA GLU A 418 18.92 4.19 8.70
C GLU A 418 20.00 3.14 8.46
N LEU A 419 20.61 3.10 7.27
CA LEU A 419 21.56 2.06 6.89
C LEU A 419 23.01 2.57 6.98
N TYR A 420 23.86 1.82 7.68
CA TYR A 420 25.32 2.01 7.74
C TYR A 420 26.02 0.79 7.14
N LEU A 421 26.95 1.01 6.21
CA LEU A 421 27.81 -0.02 5.63
C LEU A 421 29.16 0.02 6.34
N VAL A 422 29.65 -1.13 6.83
CA VAL A 422 30.89 -1.23 7.62
C VAL A 422 31.87 -2.26 7.07
N ASP A 423 33.16 -2.12 7.36
CA ASP A 423 34.21 -3.07 6.94
C ASP A 423 34.50 -4.23 7.92
N THR A 424 33.73 -4.34 8.99
CA THR A 424 33.91 -5.38 10.01
C THR A 424 32.55 -5.96 10.39
N VAL A 425 32.47 -7.29 10.53
CA VAL A 425 31.25 -8.00 10.97
C VAL A 425 31.04 -7.77 12.46
N LEU A 426 29.85 -7.33 12.88
CA LEU A 426 29.58 -7.02 14.29
C LEU A 426 29.29 -8.26 15.14
N SER A 427 28.73 -9.32 14.54
CA SER A 427 28.32 -10.54 15.26
C SER A 427 29.50 -11.26 15.94
N PRO A 428 29.56 -11.31 17.30
CA PRO A 428 30.61 -12.01 18.02
C PRO A 428 30.59 -13.51 17.78
N ARG A 429 29.42 -14.07 17.43
CA ARG A 429 29.25 -15.50 17.10
C ARG A 429 30.03 -15.85 15.84
N LEU A 430 29.86 -15.07 14.78
CA LEU A 430 30.62 -15.26 13.54
C LEU A 430 32.11 -15.01 13.74
N ALA A 431 32.49 -14.01 14.54
CA ALA A 431 33.88 -13.74 14.86
C ALA A 431 34.54 -14.89 15.66
N ALA A 432 33.86 -15.45 16.66
CA ALA A 432 34.35 -16.56 17.47
C ALA A 432 34.44 -17.88 16.68
N GLU A 433 33.47 -18.17 15.81
CA GLU A 433 33.54 -19.33 14.91
C GLU A 433 34.67 -19.18 13.88
N ALA A 434 34.88 -17.98 13.31
CA ALA A 434 36.00 -17.71 12.43
C ALA A 434 37.37 -17.85 13.13
N ALA A 435 37.45 -17.52 14.42
CA ALA A 435 38.68 -17.65 15.22
C ALA A 435 38.98 -19.09 15.68
N THR A 436 37.95 -19.93 15.84
CA THR A 436 38.11 -21.34 16.26
C THR A 436 38.19 -22.33 15.10
N ALA A 437 37.91 -21.89 13.87
CA ALA A 437 37.99 -22.73 12.69
C ALA A 437 39.43 -23.07 12.31
N ILE A 438 39.73 -24.37 12.24
CA ILE A 438 40.93 -24.89 11.57
C ILE A 438 40.82 -24.49 10.08
N PRO A 439 41.88 -23.95 9.43
CA PRO A 439 41.85 -23.53 8.03
C PRO A 439 41.72 -24.74 7.08
N ALA A 440 40.49 -25.23 6.93
CA ALA A 440 40.11 -26.20 5.92
C ALA A 440 40.14 -25.55 4.52
N ARG A 441 40.32 -26.37 3.47
CA ARG A 441 40.22 -25.90 2.07
C ARG A 441 38.94 -25.09 1.89
N ALA A 442 39.10 -23.79 1.61
CA ALA A 442 38.00 -22.84 1.54
C ALA A 442 36.92 -23.33 0.54
N LYS A 443 35.76 -23.72 1.07
CA LYS A 443 34.54 -23.83 0.25
C LYS A 443 34.14 -22.41 -0.13
N GLY A 444 34.53 -22.00 -1.33
CA GLY A 444 34.41 -20.61 -1.77
C GLY A 444 32.99 -20.06 -1.70
N VAL A 445 32.88 -18.73 -1.65
CA VAL A 445 31.62 -17.98 -1.50
C VAL A 445 30.54 -18.40 -2.54
N GLY A 446 30.96 -18.87 -3.72
CA GLY A 446 30.08 -19.48 -4.73
C GLY A 446 29.22 -20.64 -4.21
N GLY A 447 29.68 -21.40 -3.20
CA GLY A 447 28.87 -22.41 -2.52
C GLY A 447 27.67 -21.81 -1.80
N LEU A 448 27.89 -20.73 -1.03
CA LEU A 448 26.82 -20.00 -0.35
C LEU A 448 25.90 -19.29 -1.36
N LEU A 449 26.44 -18.63 -2.38
CA LEU A 449 25.66 -18.00 -3.45
C LEU A 449 24.79 -19.02 -4.20
N SER A 450 25.30 -20.22 -4.50
CA SER A 450 24.50 -21.27 -5.11
C SER A 450 23.39 -21.80 -4.18
N ALA A 451 23.60 -21.79 -2.86
CA ALA A 451 22.58 -22.14 -1.88
C ALA A 451 21.53 -21.03 -1.76
N LEU A 452 21.95 -19.75 -1.75
CA LEU A 452 21.09 -18.57 -1.83
C LEU A 452 20.17 -18.63 -3.06
N SER A 453 20.73 -18.79 -4.27
CA SER A 453 19.93 -18.87 -5.51
C SER A 453 18.97 -20.06 -5.52
N ARG A 454 19.38 -21.25 -5.04
CA ARG A 454 18.48 -22.42 -4.94
C ARG A 454 17.36 -22.25 -3.91
N ARG A 455 17.54 -21.40 -2.91
CA ARG A 455 16.60 -21.19 -1.80
C ARG A 455 15.63 -20.05 -2.09
N ILE A 456 16.13 -18.92 -2.61
CA ILE A 456 15.33 -17.81 -3.12
C ILE A 456 14.48 -18.27 -4.31
N GLY A 457 15.07 -19.02 -5.26
CA GLY A 457 14.34 -19.58 -6.42
C GLY A 457 13.31 -20.68 -6.11
N ARG A 458 13.09 -21.01 -4.83
CA ARG A 458 11.99 -21.88 -4.34
C ARG A 458 10.95 -21.14 -3.51
N SER A 459 11.25 -19.92 -3.06
CA SER A 459 10.40 -19.10 -2.17
C SER A 459 9.73 -17.92 -2.89
N VAL A 460 10.04 -17.71 -4.17
CA VAL A 460 9.40 -16.72 -5.04
C VAL A 460 8.66 -17.47 -6.16
N PRO A 461 7.32 -17.35 -6.27
CA PRO A 461 6.57 -17.82 -7.44
C PRO A 461 7.06 -17.12 -8.72
N ARG A 462 7.01 -17.81 -9.85
CA ARG A 462 7.41 -17.25 -11.16
C ARG A 462 6.37 -16.30 -11.72
#